data_AF-A0A645IJP4-F1
#
_entry.id   AF-A0A645IJP4-F1
#
_cell.length_a   1.000
_cell.length_b   1.000
_cell.length_c   1.000
_cell.angle_alpha   90.00
_cell.angle_beta   90.00
_cell.angle_gamma   90.00
#
_symmetry.space_group_name_H-M   'P 1'
#
loop_
_entity.id
_entity.type
_entity.pdbx_description
1 polymer ?
#
loop_
_entity_poly.entity_id
_entity_poly.type
_entity_poly.pdbx_seq_one_letter_code
_entity_poly.pdbx_strand_id
1 'polypeptide(L)'
;MVDKSITTRTVGTLIDMGLVRNESADARRYSLVLTGEGDNAVERIEETFSEIWDALLCDLTEEEQRAFASACAKIKARLNEEAGN
;
A
#
# COMPACT_ATOMS: atom_id res chain seq x y z
N MET A 1 2.77 -11.01 -7.99
CA MET A 1 1.36 -11.44 -7.84
C MET A 1 1.19 -12.09 -6.47
N VAL A 2 0.31 -11.58 -5.61
CA VAL A 2 0.03 -12.18 -4.29
C VAL A 2 -0.90 -13.37 -4.48
N ASP A 3 -0.70 -14.44 -3.70
CA ASP A 3 -1.53 -15.64 -3.78
C ASP A 3 -3.02 -15.33 -3.53
N LYS A 4 -3.90 -15.92 -4.34
CA LYS A 4 -5.34 -15.64 -4.30
C LYS A 4 -5.98 -16.02 -2.98
N SER A 5 -5.53 -17.10 -2.34
CA SER A 5 -6.07 -17.54 -1.05
C SER A 5 -5.68 -16.58 0.06
N ILE A 6 -4.45 -16.06 0.02
CA ILE A 6 -3.97 -15.03 0.95
C ILE A 6 -4.79 -13.75 0.77
N THR A 7 -4.91 -13.26 -0.47
CA THR A 7 -5.69 -12.05 -0.77
C THR A 7 -7.14 -12.18 -0.29
N THR A 8 -7.79 -13.32 -0.56
CA THR A 8 -9.19 -13.55 -0.13
C THR A 8 -9.33 -13.51 1.39
N ARG A 9 -8.41 -14.16 2.11
CA ARG A 9 -8.42 -14.15 3.58
C ARG A 9 -8.17 -12.75 4.14
N THR A 10 -7.20 -12.03 3.61
CA THR A 10 -6.89 -10.65 4.03
C THR A 10 -8.07 -9.72 3.79
N VAL A 11 -8.69 -9.80 2.61
CA VAL A 11 -9.91 -9.01 2.30
C VAL A 11 -11.05 -9.37 3.26
N GLY A 12 -11.26 -10.64 3.56
CA GLY A 12 -12.24 -11.07 4.56
C GLY A 12 -12.01 -10.41 5.92
N THR A 13 -10.77 -10.46 6.42
CA THR A 13 -10.40 -9.78 7.68
C THR A 13 -10.64 -8.28 7.63
N LEU A 14 -10.29 -7.60 6.53
CA LEU A 14 -10.52 -6.16 6.39
C LEU A 14 -12.01 -5.79 6.36
N ILE A 15 -12.85 -6.67 5.82
CA ILE A 15 -14.31 -6.53 5.85
C ILE A 15 -14.83 -6.75 7.28
N ASP A 16 -14.38 -7.81 7.96
CA ASP A 16 -14.78 -8.14 9.33
C ASP A 16 -14.38 -7.02 10.32
N MET A 17 -13.27 -6.34 10.06
CA MET A 17 -12.81 -5.17 10.82
C MET A 17 -13.53 -3.87 10.47
N GLY A 18 -14.41 -3.86 9.47
CA GLY A 18 -15.15 -2.65 9.06
C GLY A 18 -14.34 -1.63 8.26
N LEU A 19 -13.11 -1.97 7.86
CA LEU A 19 -12.21 -1.07 7.11
C LEU A 19 -12.51 -1.05 5.61
N VAL A 20 -13.05 -2.15 5.09
CA VAL A 20 -13.40 -2.34 3.67
C VAL A 20 -14.83 -2.84 3.56
N ARG A 21 -15.55 -2.44 2.52
CA ARG A 21 -16.85 -3.02 2.16
C ARG A 21 -16.85 -3.53 0.72
N ASN A 22 -17.58 -4.62 0.47
CA ASN A 22 -17.88 -5.09 -0.88
C ASN A 22 -19.21 -4.47 -1.35
N GLU A 23 -19.16 -3.61 -2.37
CA GLU A 23 -20.34 -2.99 -2.98
C GLU A 23 -20.93 -3.81 -4.13
N SER A 24 -20.36 -4.97 -4.45
CA SER A 24 -20.89 -5.79 -5.53
C SER A 24 -22.25 -6.37 -5.15
N ALA A 25 -23.25 -6.14 -6.02
CA ALA A 25 -24.54 -6.81 -5.93
C ALA A 25 -24.47 -8.31 -6.36
N ASP A 26 -23.40 -8.71 -7.03
CA ASP A 26 -23.15 -10.10 -7.44
C ASP A 26 -22.22 -10.78 -6.44
N ALA A 27 -22.72 -11.81 -5.76
CA ALA A 27 -21.96 -12.59 -4.77
C ALA A 27 -20.70 -13.28 -5.35
N ARG A 28 -20.56 -13.39 -6.67
CA ARG A 28 -19.38 -13.95 -7.34
C ARG A 28 -18.34 -12.90 -7.74
N ARG A 29 -18.60 -11.62 -7.47
CA ARG A 29 -17.74 -10.50 -7.82
C ARG A 29 -17.42 -9.66 -6.58
N TYR A 30 -16.25 -9.06 -6.59
CA TYR A 30 -15.83 -8.11 -5.57
C TYR A 30 -15.74 -6.72 -6.20
N SER A 31 -16.33 -5.74 -5.53
CA SER A 31 -16.12 -4.31 -5.74
C SER A 31 -15.76 -3.72 -4.39
N LEU A 32 -14.48 -3.76 -4.05
CA LEU A 32 -13.99 -3.38 -2.73
C LEU A 32 -13.76 -1.87 -2.68
N VAL A 33 -14.31 -1.22 -1.65
CA VAL A 33 -14.04 0.18 -1.35
C VAL A 33 -13.70 0.33 0.13
N LEU A 34 -12.90 1.34 0.45
CA LEU A 34 -12.65 1.70 1.84
C LEU A 34 -13.92 2.28 2.46
N THR A 35 -14.10 2.01 3.76
CA THR A 35 -15.07 2.75 4.56
C THR A 35 -14.40 4.03 5.08
N GLY A 36 -15.17 4.93 5.71
CA GLY A 36 -14.56 6.09 6.37
C GLY A 36 -13.57 5.70 7.48
N GLU A 37 -13.75 4.56 8.13
CA GLU A 37 -12.77 4.03 9.08
C GLU A 37 -11.51 3.50 8.36
N GLY A 38 -11.70 2.87 7.20
CA GLY A 38 -10.60 2.46 6.32
C GLY A 38 -9.75 3.63 5.84
N ASP A 39 -10.38 4.73 5.40
CA ASP A 39 -9.67 5.94 4.96
C ASP A 39 -8.86 6.55 6.11
N ASN A 40 -9.46 6.71 7.30
CA ASN A 40 -8.75 7.19 8.49
C ASN A 40 -7.58 6.27 8.89
N ALA A 41 -7.73 4.96 8.71
CA ALA A 41 -6.66 4.01 8.98
C ALA A 41 -5.49 4.17 7.98
N VAL A 42 -5.79 4.43 6.71
CA VAL A 42 -4.77 4.72 5.68
C VAL A 42 -4.00 5.99 6.03
N GLU A 43 -4.69 7.08 6.38
CA GLU A 43 -4.04 8.34 6.78
C GLU A 43 -3.05 8.12 7.92
N ARG A 44 -3.46 7.41 8.98
CA ARG A 44 -2.57 7.11 10.12
C ARG A 44 -1.39 6.22 9.74
N ILE A 45 -1.59 5.29 8.81
CA ILE A 45 -0.51 4.44 8.30
C ILE A 45 0.49 5.31 7.54
N GLU A 46 0.02 6.21 6.66
CA GLU A 46 0.89 7.10 5.88
C GLU A 46 1.68 8.05 6.78
N GLU A 47 1.06 8.65 7.79
CA GLU A 47 1.72 9.48 8.80
C GLU A 47 2.83 8.70 9.53
N THR A 48 2.48 7.53 10.08
CA THR A 48 3.44 6.68 10.80
C THR A 48 4.60 6.25 9.89
N PHE A 49 4.30 5.94 8.63
CA PHE A 49 5.31 5.53 7.67
C PHE A 49 6.25 6.69 7.31
N SER A 50 5.71 7.91 7.17
CA SER A 50 6.51 9.12 6.99
C SER A 50 7.47 9.33 8.15
N GLU A 51 6.99 9.24 9.39
CA GLU A 51 7.83 9.39 10.59
C GLU A 51 8.97 8.36 10.62
N ILE A 52 8.68 7.10 10.25
CA ILE A 52 9.69 6.05 10.17
C ILE A 52 10.74 6.38 9.11
N TRP A 53 10.33 6.81 7.91
CA TRP A 53 11.27 7.17 6.86
C TRP A 53 12.12 8.38 7.21
N ASP A 54 11.52 9.40 7.82
CA ASP A 54 12.23 10.60 8.29
C ASP A 54 13.28 10.22 9.33
N ALA A 55 12.94 9.32 10.27
CA ALA A 55 13.88 8.80 11.26
C ALA A 55 15.00 7.95 10.64
N LEU A 56 14.70 7.15 9.61
CA LEU A 56 15.70 6.30 8.94
C LEU A 56 16.66 7.10 8.06
N LEU A 57 16.23 8.25 7.54
CA LEU A 57 16.99 9.06 6.59
C LEU A 57 17.51 10.37 7.19
N CYS A 58 17.39 10.55 8.50
CA CYS A 58 17.72 11.80 9.20
C CYS A 58 19.20 12.21 9.08
N ASP A 59 20.10 11.24 8.92
CA ASP A 59 21.54 11.48 8.76
C ASP A 59 21.95 11.84 7.32
N LEU A 60 21.01 11.77 6.36
CA LEU A 60 21.26 12.12 4.97
C LEU A 60 21.00 13.60 4.71
N THR A 61 21.89 14.23 3.94
CA THR A 61 21.64 15.55 3.36
C THR A 61 20.50 15.51 2.33
N GLU A 62 19.92 16.65 1.99
CA GLU A 62 18.88 16.73 0.95
C GLU A 62 19.36 16.19 -0.42
N GLU A 63 20.63 16.38 -0.75
CA GLU A 63 21.21 15.86 -1.99
C GLU A 63 21.27 14.33 -1.97
N GLU A 64 21.68 13.74 -0.86
CA GLU A 64 21.72 12.29 -0.66
C GLU A 64 20.31 11.67 -0.65
N GLN A 65 19.34 12.32 -0.01
CA GLN A 65 17.94 11.88 -0.04
C GLN A 65 17.37 11.91 -1.47
N ARG A 66 17.67 12.96 -2.26
CA ARG A 66 17.29 13.03 -3.68
C ARG A 66 17.95 11.94 -4.51
N ALA A 67 19.23 11.66 -4.26
CA ALA A 67 19.95 10.60 -4.95
C ALA A 67 19.38 9.21 -4.61
N PHE A 68 19.06 8.97 -3.34
CA PHE A 68 18.42 7.75 -2.87
C PHE A 68 17.04 7.55 -3.52
N ALA A 69 16.18 8.56 -3.49
CA ALA A 69 14.86 8.53 -4.13
C ALA A 69 14.97 8.24 -5.64
N SER A 70 15.94 8.84 -6.32
CA SER A 70 16.22 8.59 -7.74
C SER A 70 16.65 7.13 -8.00
N ALA A 71 17.49 6.57 -7.14
CA ALA A 71 17.90 5.16 -7.23
C ALA A 71 16.70 4.22 -7.03
N CYS A 72 15.90 4.44 -5.99
CA CYS A 72 14.67 3.67 -5.74
C CYS A 72 13.69 3.73 -6.92
N ALA A 73 13.50 4.91 -7.53
CA ALA A 73 12.64 5.07 -8.70
C ALA A 73 13.12 4.24 -9.90
N LYS A 74 14.43 4.22 -10.17
CA LYS A 74 15.03 3.40 -11.25
C LYS A 74 14.88 1.91 -10.99
N ILE A 75 15.10 1.47 -9.75
CA ILE A 75 14.90 0.07 -9.35
C ILE A 75 13.43 -0.32 -9.53
N LYS A 76 12.50 0.51 -9.06
CA LYS A 76 11.06 0.29 -9.22
C LYS A 76 10.66 0.21 -10.70
N ALA A 77 11.19 1.08 -11.55
CA ALA A 77 10.93 1.04 -12.99
C ALA A 77 11.36 -0.29 -13.60
N ARG A 78 12.57 -0.77 -13.27
CA ARG A 78 13.07 -2.06 -13.74
C ARG A 78 12.25 -3.25 -13.24
N LEU A 79 11.91 -3.26 -11.95
CA LEU A 79 11.06 -4.32 -11.39
C LEU A 79 9.68 -4.36 -12.06
N ASN A 80 9.12 -3.21 -12.44
CA ASN A 80 7.84 -3.15 -13.14
C ASN A 80 7.94 -3.64 -14.59
N GLU A 81 9.05 -3.36 -15.29
CA GLU A 81 9.32 -3.90 -16.63
C GLU A 81 9.45 -5.43 -16.61
N GLU A 82 10.14 -5.98 -15.59
CA GLU A 82 10.31 -7.43 -15.42
C GLU A 82 9.04 -8.14 -14.92
N ALA A 83 8.21 -7.45 -14.13
CA ALA A 83 6.98 -8.00 -13.57
C ALA A 83 5.83 -8.12 -14.59
N GLY A 84 5.97 -7.57 -15.79
CA GLY A 84 5.08 -7.81 -16.93
C GLY A 84 3.58 -7.57 -16.64
N ASN A 85 3.16 -6.32 -16.75
CA ASN A 85 1.90 -6.01 -17.42
C ASN A 85 2.21 -5.68 -18.88
#